data_AF-A0A2I0KA90-F1
#
_entry.id   AF-A0A2I0KA90-F1
#
_cell.length_a   1.000
_cell.length_b   1.000
_cell.length_c   1.000
_cell.angle_alpha   90.00
_cell.angle_beta   90.00
_cell.angle_gamma   90.00
#
_symmetry.space_group_name_H-M   'P 1'
#
loop_
_entity.id
_entity.type
_entity.pdbx_description
1 polymer ?
#
loop_
_entity_poly.entity_id
_entity_poly.type
_entity_poly.pdbx_seq_one_letter_code
_entity_poly.pdbx_strand_id
1 'polypeptide(L)'
;MATEATTAFKVMNQEFVKLDQFDSTNFNRWKDKMLLLLIVLNVAYVLDPNLQPLEDPAPDATPEEIAKVAELKKKREEDKFTCHGHILNTFSDRLYDLYMSMQSPMEIWKALEEKYNTERQGTDKF
;
A
#
# COMPACT_ATOMS: atom_id res chain seq x y z
N MET A 1 28.63 -2.08 -1.31
CA MET A 1 27.60 -1.70 -0.31
C MET A 1 26.49 -0.83 -0.92
N ALA A 2 26.67 0.48 -1.16
CA ALA A 2 25.58 1.32 -1.70
C ALA A 2 25.10 0.92 -3.11
N THR A 3 26.03 0.56 -3.99
CA THR A 3 25.75 0.14 -5.38
C THR A 3 25.05 -1.22 -5.48
N GLU A 4 25.32 -2.12 -4.55
CA GLU A 4 24.67 -3.44 -4.47
C GLU A 4 23.23 -3.32 -3.96
N ALA A 5 23.00 -2.46 -2.95
CA ALA A 5 21.65 -2.17 -2.47
C ALA A 5 20.77 -1.54 -3.56
N THR A 6 21.31 -0.60 -4.35
CA THR A 6 20.60 0.00 -5.49
C THR A 6 20.32 -1.01 -6.60
N THR A 7 21.24 -1.95 -6.84
CA THR A 7 21.06 -2.99 -7.85
C THR A 7 20.03 -4.03 -7.40
N ALA A 8 20.08 -4.46 -6.13
CA ALA A 8 19.10 -5.36 -5.54
C ALA A 8 17.70 -4.73 -5.54
N PHE A 9 17.58 -3.44 -5.18
CA PHE A 9 16.33 -2.69 -5.25
C PHE A 9 15.77 -2.63 -6.68
N LYS A 10 16.64 -2.41 -7.69
CA LYS A 10 16.24 -2.38 -9.10
C LYS A 10 15.78 -3.75 -9.62
N VAL A 11 16.45 -4.83 -9.22
CA VAL A 11 16.09 -6.21 -9.59
C VAL A 11 14.79 -6.63 -8.92
N MET A 12 14.61 -6.31 -7.64
CA MET A 12 13.34 -6.52 -6.93
C MET A 12 12.20 -5.77 -7.61
N ASN A 13 12.39 -4.48 -7.93
CA ASN A 13 11.38 -3.68 -8.61
C ASN A 13 11.02 -4.24 -10.01
N GLN A 14 11.98 -4.79 -10.76
CA GLN A 14 11.71 -5.48 -12.03
C GLN A 14 10.98 -6.83 -11.88
N GLU A 15 11.21 -7.57 -10.81
CA GLU A 15 10.47 -8.82 -10.52
C GLU A 15 9.05 -8.52 -10.03
N PHE A 16 8.84 -7.40 -9.31
CA PHE A 16 7.51 -6.95 -8.89
C PHE A 16 6.65 -6.41 -10.04
N VAL A 17 7.25 -6.00 -11.16
CA VAL A 17 6.54 -5.75 -12.43
C VAL A 17 5.85 -7.02 -12.96
N LYS A 18 6.20 -8.21 -12.47
CA LYS A 18 5.53 -9.49 -12.78
C LYS A 18 4.53 -9.93 -11.70
N LEU A 19 4.05 -9.03 -10.84
CA LEU A 19 2.91 -9.38 -9.99
C LEU A 19 1.74 -9.79 -10.89
N ASP A 20 1.20 -10.98 -10.64
CA ASP A 20 0.03 -11.48 -11.36
C ASP A 20 -1.08 -10.43 -11.25
N GLN A 21 -1.71 -10.12 -12.39
CA GLN A 21 -2.86 -9.25 -12.44
C GLN A 21 -3.97 -9.84 -11.56
N PHE A 22 -4.50 -9.03 -10.65
CA PHE A 22 -5.66 -9.35 -9.85
C PHE A 22 -6.92 -9.14 -10.66
N ASP A 23 -7.60 -10.23 -10.96
CA ASP A 23 -8.82 -10.30 -11.76
C ASP A 23 -10.04 -10.70 -10.92
N SER A 24 -9.95 -10.54 -9.59
CA SER A 24 -10.90 -11.01 -8.57
C SER A 24 -10.86 -12.49 -8.20
N THR A 25 -9.87 -13.25 -8.69
CA THR A 25 -9.62 -14.63 -8.25
C THR A 25 -8.41 -14.72 -7.32
N ASN A 26 -8.35 -15.78 -6.50
CA ASN A 26 -7.21 -16.09 -5.63
C ASN A 26 -6.79 -14.93 -4.71
N PHE A 27 -7.78 -14.21 -4.14
CA PHE A 27 -7.54 -12.96 -3.42
C PHE A 27 -6.46 -13.09 -2.32
N ASN A 28 -6.49 -14.16 -1.52
CA ASN A 28 -5.50 -14.36 -0.45
C ASN A 28 -4.06 -14.44 -0.99
N ARG A 29 -3.84 -15.11 -2.13
CA ARG A 29 -2.51 -15.18 -2.76
C ARG A 29 -2.07 -13.82 -3.27
N TRP A 30 -2.97 -13.09 -3.94
CA TRP A 30 -2.68 -11.73 -4.39
C TRP A 30 -2.37 -10.82 -3.19
N LYS A 31 -3.18 -10.88 -2.14
CA LYS A 31 -3.04 -10.11 -0.91
C LYS A 31 -1.67 -10.33 -0.25
N ASP A 32 -1.23 -11.58 -0.10
CA ASP A 32 0.07 -11.90 0.50
C ASP A 32 1.22 -11.33 -0.33
N LYS A 33 1.17 -11.48 -1.66
CA LYS A 33 2.19 -10.92 -2.57
C LYS A 33 2.19 -9.39 -2.54
N MET A 34 1.01 -8.77 -2.50
CA MET A 34 0.85 -7.31 -2.45
C MET A 34 1.37 -6.75 -1.12
N LEU A 35 1.03 -7.37 0.02
CA LEU A 35 1.58 -6.97 1.33
C LEU A 35 3.10 -7.10 1.36
N LEU A 36 3.67 -8.19 0.84
CA LEU A 36 5.11 -8.36 0.76
C LEU A 36 5.78 -7.22 -0.02
N LEU A 37 5.20 -6.83 -1.18
CA LEU A 37 5.68 -5.69 -1.96
C LEU A 37 5.62 -4.38 -1.14
N LEU A 38 4.49 -4.07 -0.52
CA LEU A 38 4.33 -2.83 0.25
C LEU A 38 5.25 -2.78 1.48
N ILE A 39 5.58 -3.92 2.08
CA ILE A 39 6.56 -4.04 3.16
C ILE A 39 7.97 -3.76 2.65
N VAL A 40 8.37 -4.34 1.51
CA VAL A 40 9.68 -4.08 0.89
C VAL A 40 9.85 -2.62 0.49
N LEU A 41 8.77 -1.97 0.06
CA LEU A 41 8.72 -0.54 -0.23
C LEU A 41 8.61 0.33 1.03
N ASN A 42 8.42 -0.26 2.20
CA ASN A 42 8.23 0.41 3.49
C ASN A 42 7.02 1.38 3.52
N VAL A 43 5.95 1.04 2.79
CA VAL A 43 4.71 1.83 2.73
C VAL A 43 3.49 1.08 3.29
N ALA A 44 3.63 -0.21 3.66
CA ALA A 44 2.50 -1.01 4.16
C ALA A 44 1.79 -0.40 5.39
N TYR A 45 2.50 0.40 6.19
CA TYR A 45 1.93 1.07 7.37
C TYR A 45 0.78 2.03 7.04
N VAL A 46 0.69 2.52 5.79
CA VAL A 46 -0.43 3.41 5.37
C VAL A 46 -1.76 2.67 5.22
N LEU A 47 -1.74 1.34 5.31
CA LEU A 47 -2.92 0.47 5.33
C LEU A 47 -3.36 0.10 6.76
N ASP A 48 -2.73 0.66 7.80
CA ASP A 48 -3.16 0.39 9.17
C ASP A 48 -4.43 1.21 9.50
N PRO A 49 -5.58 0.57 9.86
CA PRO A 49 -6.77 1.29 10.30
C PRO A 49 -6.55 2.15 11.54
N ASN A 50 -5.51 1.85 12.33
CA ASN A 50 -5.17 2.58 13.55
C ASN A 50 -4.09 3.65 13.32
N LEU A 51 -3.74 3.95 12.05
CA LEU A 51 -2.74 4.96 11.74
C LEU A 51 -3.19 6.33 12.25
N GLN A 52 -2.52 6.80 13.30
CA GLN A 52 -2.88 8.07 13.92
C GLN A 52 -2.60 9.25 12.98
N PRO A 53 -3.52 10.23 12.87
CA PRO A 53 -3.27 11.49 12.19
C PRO A 53 -2.00 12.17 12.70
N LEU A 54 -1.24 12.83 11.83
CA LEU A 54 -0.12 13.65 12.26
C LEU A 54 -0.67 14.95 12.85
N GLU A 55 -0.40 15.18 14.13
CA GLU A 55 -0.78 16.41 14.82
C GLU A 55 -0.15 17.63 14.15
N ASP A 56 -0.84 18.76 14.24
CA ASP A 56 -0.26 20.04 13.87
C ASP A 56 0.79 20.47 14.91
N PRO A 57 1.84 21.21 14.50
CA PRO A 57 2.80 21.74 15.45
C PRO A 57 2.11 22.57 16.53
N ALA A 58 2.59 22.45 17.77
CA ALA A 58 2.10 23.26 18.87
C ALA A 58 2.30 24.77 18.59
N PRO A 59 1.49 25.66 19.18
CA PRO A 59 1.63 27.11 18.96
C PRO A 59 3.00 27.67 19.35
N ASP A 60 3.71 27.02 20.27
CA ASP A 60 5.04 27.35 20.77
C ASP A 60 6.15 26.47 20.17
N ALA A 61 5.84 25.66 19.17
CA ALA A 61 6.80 24.79 18.50
C ALA A 61 7.92 25.60 17.84
N THR A 62 9.13 25.07 17.95
CA THR A 62 10.31 25.62 17.28
C THR A 62 10.18 25.47 15.75
N PRO A 63 10.84 26.33 14.95
CA PRO A 63 10.88 26.19 13.50
C PRO A 63 11.35 24.80 13.03
N GLU A 64 12.25 24.15 13.79
CA GLU A 64 12.74 22.81 13.51
C GLU A 64 11.66 21.74 13.71
N GLU A 65 10.86 21.84 14.77
CA GLU A 65 9.73 20.93 15.02
C GLU A 65 8.65 21.09 13.95
N ILE A 66 8.34 22.33 13.56
CA ILE A 66 7.40 22.63 12.48
C ILE A 66 7.88 21.99 11.16
N ALA A 67 9.17 22.14 10.83
CA ALA A 67 9.76 21.56 9.63
C ALA A 67 9.71 20.02 9.64
N LYS A 68 10.04 19.38 10.78
CA LYS A 68 9.97 17.92 10.94
C LYS A 68 8.55 17.40 10.74
N VAL A 69 7.54 18.05 11.32
CA VAL A 69 6.13 17.65 11.14
C VAL A 69 5.71 17.79 9.68
N ALA A 70 6.10 18.89 9.01
CA ALA A 70 5.79 19.09 7.59
C ALA A 70 6.45 18.04 6.69
N GLU A 71 7.70 17.67 6.95
CA GLU A 71 8.42 16.63 6.22
C GLU A 71 7.77 15.25 6.41
N LEU A 72 7.38 14.92 7.65
CA LEU A 72 6.66 13.69 7.96
C LEU A 72 5.29 13.62 7.25
N LYS A 73 4.54 14.74 7.24
CA LYS A 73 3.26 14.83 6.52
C LYS A 73 3.46 14.61 5.02
N LYS A 74 4.43 15.30 4.42
CA LYS A 74 4.76 15.14 3.01
C LYS A 74 5.14 13.69 2.68
N LYS A 75 6.04 13.09 3.45
CA LYS A 75 6.46 11.71 3.27
C LYS A 75 5.27 10.74 3.35
N ARG A 76 4.38 10.92 4.33
CA ARG A 76 3.20 10.07 4.47
C ARG A 76 2.28 10.15 3.24
N GLU A 77 2.09 11.34 2.69
CA GLU A 77 1.28 11.50 1.45
C GLU A 77 1.96 10.86 0.23
N GLU A 78 3.30 10.96 0.12
CA GLU A 78 4.07 10.24 -0.90
C GLU A 78 3.97 8.71 -0.76
N ASP A 79 4.02 8.21 0.47
CA ASP A 79 3.87 6.78 0.79
C ASP A 79 2.44 6.28 0.48
N LYS A 80 1.41 7.08 0.79
CA LYS A 80 0.02 6.79 0.40
C LYS A 80 -0.14 6.72 -1.10
N PHE A 81 0.38 7.71 -1.83
CA PHE A 81 0.33 7.73 -3.29
C PHE A 81 1.03 6.51 -3.90
N THR A 82 2.21 6.17 -3.37
CA THR A 82 2.98 4.99 -3.79
C THR A 82 2.20 3.70 -3.54
N CYS A 83 1.65 3.52 -2.33
CA CYS A 83 0.83 2.37 -1.97
C CYS A 83 -0.40 2.24 -2.88
N HIS A 84 -1.13 3.33 -3.07
CA HIS A 84 -2.30 3.41 -3.94
C HIS A 84 -1.97 3.02 -5.39
N GLY A 85 -0.90 3.60 -5.96
CA GLY A 85 -0.45 3.31 -7.31
C GLY A 85 -0.08 1.84 -7.49
N HIS A 86 0.62 1.24 -6.53
CA HIS A 86 0.98 -0.18 -6.60
C HIS A 86 -0.23 -1.12 -6.51
N ILE A 87 -1.18 -0.85 -5.61
CA ILE A 87 -2.42 -1.64 -5.52
C ILE A 87 -3.16 -1.60 -6.86
N LEU A 88 -3.43 -0.41 -7.37
CA LEU A 88 -4.14 -0.23 -8.64
C LEU A 88 -3.40 -0.85 -9.83
N ASN A 89 -2.08 -0.73 -9.90
CA ASN A 89 -1.29 -1.26 -11.01
C ASN A 89 -1.32 -2.79 -11.10
N THR A 90 -1.68 -3.47 -10.02
CA THR A 90 -1.89 -4.93 -10.05
C THR A 90 -3.30 -5.32 -10.51
N PHE A 91 -4.24 -4.39 -10.62
CA PHE A 91 -5.62 -4.72 -10.98
C PHE A 91 -5.77 -5.01 -12.48
N SER A 92 -6.76 -5.84 -12.80
CA SER A 92 -7.37 -5.86 -14.13
C SER A 92 -8.05 -4.53 -14.44
N ASP A 93 -8.15 -4.17 -15.72
CA ASP A 93 -8.75 -2.91 -16.18
C ASP A 93 -10.12 -2.65 -15.53
N ARG A 94 -10.97 -3.69 -15.44
CA ARG A 94 -12.29 -3.60 -14.80
C ARG A 94 -12.21 -3.22 -13.32
N LEU A 95 -11.24 -3.76 -12.58
CA LEU A 95 -11.07 -3.45 -11.16
C LEU A 95 -10.38 -2.09 -10.99
N TYR A 96 -9.45 -1.73 -11.87
CA TYR A 96 -8.84 -0.41 -11.91
C TYR A 96 -9.92 0.68 -12.01
N ASP A 97 -10.79 0.60 -13.02
CA ASP A 97 -11.87 1.57 -13.23
C ASP A 97 -12.83 1.67 -12.04
N LEU A 98 -13.07 0.54 -11.37
CA LEU A 98 -13.96 0.46 -10.21
C LEU A 98 -13.36 1.17 -8.98
N TYR A 99 -12.05 1.04 -8.75
CA TYR A 99 -11.40 1.51 -7.53
C TYR A 99 -10.59 2.80 -7.70
N MET A 100 -10.25 3.24 -8.92
CA MET A 100 -9.38 4.40 -9.17
C MET A 100 -9.89 5.73 -8.60
N SER A 101 -11.19 5.84 -8.34
CA SER A 101 -11.77 7.04 -7.74
C SER A 101 -11.50 7.16 -6.23
N MET A 102 -11.20 6.04 -5.56
CA MET A 102 -10.91 6.00 -4.12
C MET A 102 -9.48 6.47 -3.86
N GLN A 103 -9.31 7.69 -3.35
CA GLN A 103 -7.97 8.26 -3.15
C GLN A 103 -7.19 7.61 -2.00
N SER A 104 -7.89 6.99 -1.04
CA SER A 104 -7.25 6.36 0.10
C SER A 104 -6.87 4.91 -0.22
N PRO A 105 -5.58 4.53 -0.18
CA PRO A 105 -5.18 3.14 -0.35
C PRO A 105 -5.82 2.22 0.70
N MET A 106 -6.08 2.74 1.90
CA MET A 106 -6.75 2.02 2.97
C MET A 106 -8.23 1.73 2.67
N GLU A 107 -8.93 2.66 2.03
CA GLU A 107 -10.33 2.43 1.62
C GLU A 107 -10.42 1.34 0.56
N ILE A 108 -9.53 1.38 -0.44
CA ILE A 108 -9.40 0.30 -1.44
C ILE A 108 -9.12 -1.02 -0.73
N TRP A 109 -8.12 -1.05 0.15
CA TRP A 109 -7.71 -2.27 0.86
C TRP A 109 -8.86 -2.89 1.65
N LYS A 110 -9.57 -2.08 2.43
CA LYS A 110 -10.73 -2.52 3.21
C LYS A 110 -11.86 -3.04 2.32
N ALA A 111 -12.17 -2.34 1.22
CA ALA A 111 -13.22 -2.77 0.30
C ALA A 111 -12.89 -4.12 -0.36
N LEU A 112 -11.63 -4.36 -0.69
CA LEU A 112 -11.17 -5.66 -1.20
C LEU A 112 -11.32 -6.76 -0.16
N GLU A 113 -10.89 -6.51 1.09
CA GLU A 113 -11.03 -7.48 2.18
C GLU A 113 -12.51 -7.81 2.44
N GLU A 114 -13.38 -6.82 2.51
CA GLU A 114 -14.81 -7.04 2.71
C GLU A 114 -15.43 -7.89 1.60
N LYS A 115 -15.04 -7.64 0.35
CA LYS A 115 -15.60 -8.31 -0.82
C LYS A 115 -15.06 -9.73 -1.04
N TYR A 116 -13.76 -9.95 -0.82
CA TYR A 116 -13.06 -11.16 -1.27
C TYR A 116 -12.50 -12.03 -0.14
N ASN A 117 -12.44 -11.56 1.11
CA ASN A 117 -11.94 -12.36 2.23
C ASN A 117 -12.90 -13.48 2.66
N THR A 118 -14.09 -13.56 2.07
CA THR A 118 -15.09 -14.61 2.27
C THR A 118 -14.75 -15.94 1.57
N GLU A 119 -13.76 -15.97 0.68
CA GLU A 119 -13.40 -17.16 -0.12
C GLU A 119 -12.84 -18.35 0.69
N ARG A 120 -12.53 -18.21 1.98
CA ARG A 120 -12.10 -19.33 2.84
C ARG A 120 -13.18 -19.94 3.74
N GLN A 121 -14.36 -19.35 3.86
CA GLN A 121 -15.42 -19.97 4.68
C GLN A 121 -16.09 -21.20 4.00
N GLY A 122 -15.71 -21.54 2.76
CA GLY A 122 -16.31 -22.62 1.98
C GLY A 122 -15.50 -23.93 1.87
N THR A 123 -14.25 -23.98 2.31
CA THR A 123 -13.35 -25.12 2.01
C THR A 123 -12.88 -25.94 3.22
N ASP A 124 -13.39 -25.65 4.42
CA ASP A 124 -13.11 -26.42 5.64
C ASP A 124 -14.15 -27.53 5.89
N LYS A 125 -14.55 -28.22 4.81
CA LYS A 125 -15.45 -29.39 4.86
C LYS A 125 -15.03 -30.45 3.85
N PHE A 126 -13.81 -31.00 3.99
CA PHE A 126 -13.47 -32.34 3.48
C PHE A 126 -12.45 -32.99 4.40
#